data_AF-A0A919Z6R6-F1
#
_entry.id   AF-A0A919Z6R6-F1
#
_cell.length_a   1.000
_cell.length_b   1.000
_cell.length_c   1.000
_cell.angle_alpha   90.00
_cell.angle_beta   90.00
_cell.angle_gamma   90.00
#
_symmetry.space_group_name_H-M   'P 1'
#
loop_
_entity.id
_entity.type
_entity.pdbx_description
1 polymer ?
#
loop_
_entity_poly.entity_id
_entity_poly.type
_entity_poly.pdbx_seq_one_letter_code
_entity_poly.pdbx_strand_id
1 'polypeptide(L)' 'MDVDLSDKGVQESYYAGRLLKEKQFIFDVAYTSYLKRAIKTLDYVLEEMNFLWIPVYKSWQLNPLPWKTTLEHF' A
#
# COMPACT_ATOMS: atom_id res chain seq x y z
N MET A 1 8.18 1.77 -13.65
CA MET A 1 6.93 1.30 -14.29
C MET A 1 5.83 1.23 -13.24
N ASP A 2 4.63 1.74 -13.54
CA ASP A 2 3.47 1.64 -12.65
C ASP A 2 2.72 0.34 -12.93
N VAL A 3 3.13 -0.72 -12.24
CA VAL A 3 2.53 -2.05 -12.35
C VAL A 3 1.42 -2.22 -11.31
N ASP A 4 0.36 -2.92 -11.69
CA ASP A 4 -0.76 -3.24 -10.81
C ASP A 4 -0.43 -4.38 -9.83
N LEU A 5 -1.27 -4.59 -8.82
CA LEU A 5 -1.18 -5.75 -7.92
C LEU A 5 -1.53 -7.04 -8.64
N SER A 6 -0.82 -8.11 -8.29
CA SER A 6 -1.23 -9.49 -8.62
C SER A 6 -2.31 -9.95 -7.65
N ASP A 7 -3.05 -11.00 -8.02
CA ASP A 7 -4.07 -11.61 -7.16
C ASP A 7 -3.50 -12.03 -5.80
N LYS A 8 -2.26 -12.56 -5.79
CA LYS A 8 -1.53 -12.89 -4.56
C LYS A 8 -1.27 -11.63 -3.72
N GLY A 9 -0.87 -10.52 -4.34
CA GLY A 9 -0.67 -9.26 -3.65
C GLY A 9 -1.95 -8.68 -3.05
N VAL A 10 -3.11 -8.88 -3.70
CA VAL A 10 -4.42 -8.53 -3.14
C VAL A 10 -4.70 -9.36 -1.89
N GLN A 11 -4.52 -10.68 -1.96
CA GLN A 11 -4.71 -11.59 -0.82
C GLN A 11 -3.79 -11.25 0.36
N GLU A 12 -2.52 -10.94 0.09
CA GLU A 12 -1.55 -10.53 1.11
C GLU A 12 -1.95 -9.21 1.79
N SER A 13 -2.55 -8.27 1.03
CA SER A 13 -3.01 -6.99 1.56
C SER A 13 -4.19 -7.17 2.53
N TYR A 14 -5.19 -7.98 2.17
CA TYR A 14 -6.30 -8.30 3.08
C TYR A 14 -5.82 -9.07 4.33
N TYR A 15 -4.89 -10.01 4.16
CA TYR A 15 -4.32 -10.73 5.29
C TYR A 15 -3.60 -9.79 6.28
N ALA A 16 -2.83 -8.82 5.76
CA ALA A 16 -2.17 -7.82 6.59
C ALA A 16 -3.19 -6.95 7.36
N GLY A 17 -4.26 -6.49 6.71
CA GLY A 17 -5.34 -5.75 7.36
C GLY A 17 -5.99 -6.53 8.49
N ARG A 18 -6.24 -7.83 8.29
CA ARG A 18 -6.82 -8.71 9.31
C ARG A 18 -5.91 -8.84 10.53
N LEU A 19 -4.61 -9.08 10.31
CA LEU A 19 -3.63 -9.19 11.39
C LEU A 19 -3.53 -7.90 12.21
N LEU A 20 -3.57 -6.73 11.54
CA LEU A 20 -3.55 -5.44 12.22
C LEU A 20 -4.82 -5.21 13.05
N LYS A 21 -5.98 -5.60 12.52
CA LYS A 21 -7.27 -5.54 13.22
C LYS A 21 -7.32 -6.45 14.44
N GLU A 22 -6.87 -7.70 14.31
CA GLU A 22 -6.78 -8.67 15.41
C GLU A 22 -5.88 -8.16 16.55
N LYS A 23 -4.81 -7.45 16.20
CA LYS A 23 -3.89 -6.80 17.14
C LYS A 23 -4.38 -5.43 17.64
N GLN A 24 -5.58 -5.01 17.27
CA GLN A 24 -6.21 -3.77 17.72
C GLN A 24 -5.38 -2.51 17.42
N PHE A 25 -4.66 -2.49 16.29
CA PHE A 25 -4.00 -1.26 15.83
C PHE A 25 -5.04 -0.23 15.40
N ILE A 26 -4.79 1.03 15.74
CA ILE A 26 -5.60 2.18 15.36
C ILE A 26 -4.70 3.16 14.62
N PHE A 27 -5.21 3.73 13.53
CA PHE A 27 -4.50 4.71 12.72
C PHE A 27 -5.34 5.98 12.59
N ASP A 28 -4.73 7.13 12.85
CA ASP A 28 -5.37 8.43 12.65
C ASP A 28 -5.09 9.01 11.25
N VAL A 29 -4.03 8.53 10.60
CA VAL A 29 -3.56 8.99 9.29
C VAL A 29 -2.77 7.88 8.59
N ALA A 30 -2.84 7.84 7.27
CA ALA A 30 -1.99 6.97 6.46
C ALA A 30 -1.22 7.74 5.38
N TYR A 31 -0.09 7.18 4.98
CA TYR A 31 0.78 7.72 3.93
C TYR A 31 1.05 6.64 2.88
N THR A 32 1.10 7.03 1.61
CA THR A 32 1.46 6.11 0.52
C THR A 32 2.20 6.83 -0.60
N SER A 33 2.79 6.05 -1.51
CA SER A 33 3.45 6.56 -2.71
C SER A 33 2.41 6.91 -3.81
N TYR A 34 2.87 7.42 -4.95
CA TYR A 34 1.99 7.65 -6.12
C TYR A 34 1.82 6.42 -7.01
N LEU A 35 2.32 5.26 -6.59
CA LEU A 35 2.23 4.02 -7.38
C LEU A 35 0.89 3.32 -7.14
N LYS A 36 0.25 2.86 -8.22
CA LYS A 36 -1.07 2.21 -8.16
C LYS A 36 -1.09 1.02 -7.21
N ARG A 37 -0.06 0.17 -7.25
CA ARG A 37 0.08 -0.97 -6.34
C ARG A 37 0.15 -0.56 -4.87
N ALA A 38 0.89 0.49 -4.54
CA ALA A 38 1.05 0.93 -3.14
C ALA A 38 -0.23 1.56 -2.60
N ILE A 39 -0.94 2.30 -3.45
CA ILE A 39 -2.25 2.88 -3.11
C ILE A 39 -3.25 1.75 -2.84
N LYS A 40 -3.42 0.82 -3.78
CA LYS A 40 -4.35 -0.30 -3.63
C LYS A 40 -4.03 -1.20 -2.43
N THR A 41 -2.76 -1.50 -2.17
CA THR A 41 -2.36 -2.27 -0.98
C THR A 41 -2.82 -1.57 0.30
N LEU A 42 -2.59 -0.25 0.40
CA LEU A 42 -3.07 0.52 1.55
C LEU A 42 -4.60 0.49 1.64
N ASP A 43 -5.29 0.69 0.52
CA ASP A 43 -6.76 0.72 0.48
C ASP A 43 -7.36 -0.62 0.97
N TYR A 44 -6.84 -1.77 0.51
CA TYR A 44 -7.31 -3.09 0.97
C TYR A 44 -7.03 -3.33 2.47
N VAL A 45 -5.89 -2.86 2.96
CA VAL A 45 -5.56 -2.94 4.40
C VAL A 45 -6.54 -2.09 5.22
N LEU A 46 -6.79 -0.84 4.81
CA LEU A 46 -7.71 0.06 5.50
C LEU A 46 -9.17 -0.40 5.40
N GLU A 47 -9.58 -1.02 4.29
CA GLU A 47 -10.89 -1.63 4.12
C GLU A 47 -11.13 -2.75 5.14
N GLU A 48 -10.21 -3.72 5.24
CA GLU A 48 -10.32 -4.84 6.19
C GLU A 48 -10.36 -4.33 7.65
N MET A 49 -9.61 -3.27 7.93
CA MET A 49 -9.55 -2.60 9.24
C MET A 49 -10.73 -1.67 9.52
N ASN A 50 -11.60 -1.39 8.54
CA ASN A 50 -12.70 -0.42 8.63
C ASN A 50 -12.24 1.04 8.91
N PHE A 51 -11.13 1.43 8.29
CA PHE A 51 -10.49 2.75 8.41
C PHE A 51 -10.44 3.54 7.10
N LEU A 52 -11.28 3.24 6.11
CA LEU A 52 -11.31 3.98 4.83
C LEU A 52 -11.62 5.48 4.96
N TRP A 53 -12.11 5.92 6.12
CA TRP A 53 -12.46 7.31 6.41
C TRP A 53 -11.28 8.16 6.87
N ILE A 54 -10.13 7.57 7.22
CA ILE A 54 -8.97 8.32 7.73
C ILE A 54 -8.30 9.11 6.59
N PRO A 55 -7.67 10.26 6.90
CA PRO A 55 -6.91 11.00 5.90
C PRO A 55 -5.74 10.17 5.35
N VAL A 56 -5.61 10.15 4.02
CA VAL A 56 -4.51 9.49 3.29
C VAL A 56 -3.71 10.52 2.51
N TYR A 57 -2.42 10.62 2.78
CA TYR A 57 -1.50 11.54 2.08
C TYR A 57 -0.57 10.78 1.13
N LYS A 58 -0.49 11.25 -0.11
CA LYS A 58 0.40 10.68 -1.14
C LYS A 58 1.66 11.54 -1.27
N SER A 59 2.83 10.91 -1.33
CA SER A 59 4.12 11.62 -1.55
C SER A 59 5.02 10.86 -2.52
N TRP A 60 5.65 11.60 -3.45
CA TRP A 60 6.60 11.03 -4.41
C TRP A 60 7.90 10.58 -3.74
N GLN A 61 8.21 11.11 -2.55
CA GLN A 61 9.36 10.69 -1.75
C GLN A 61 9.26 9.24 -1.29
N LEU A 62 8.03 8.69 -1.29
CA LEU A 62 7.75 7.29 -0.99
C LEU A 62 7.81 6.39 -2.24
N ASN A 63 8.03 6.96 -3.42
CA ASN A 63 8.27 6.16 -4.62
C ASN A 63 9.65 5.46 -4.49
N PRO A 64 9.78 4.24 -5.01
CA PRO A 64 11.07 3.55 -5.05
C PRO A 64 12.07 4.34 -5.88
N LEU A 65 13.35 4.19 -5.52
CA LEU A 65 14.44 4.96 -6.11
C LEU A 65 14.59 4.66 -7.61
N PRO A 66 14.90 5.67 -8.45
CA PRO A 66 14.91 5.54 -9.90
C PRO A 66 15.80 4.40 -10.42
N TRP A 67 16.97 4.22 -9.80
CA TRP A 67 18.00 3.26 -10.26
C TRP A 67 17.58 1.79 -10.18
N LYS A 68 16.60 1.44 -9.33
CA LYS A 68 16.02 0.08 -9.36
C LYS A 68 15.27 -0.24 -10.66
N THR A 69 14.92 0.77 -11.46
CA THR A 69 14.28 0.58 -12.78
C THR A 69 15.31 0.57 -13.92
N THR A 70 16.52 1.08 -13.68
CA THR A 70 17.54 1.30 -14.72
C THR A 70 18.53 0.14 -14.83
N LEU A 71 18.72 -0.65 -13.77
CA LEU A 71 19.69 -1.77 -13.74
C LEU A 71 19.19 -3.07 -14.40
N GLU A 72 17.97 -3.10 -14.95
CA GLU A 72 17.46 -4.26 -15.73
C GLU A 72 17.58 -4.06 -17.26
N HIS A 73 18.21 -2.96 -17.71
CA HIS A 73 18.41 -2.65 -19.13
C HIS A 73 19.88 -2.50 -19.56
N PHE A 74 20.83 -2.98 -18.76
CA PHE A 74 22.25 -3.12 -19.13
C PHE A 74 22.79 -4.49 -18.71
#